data_AF-A0A259TUN2-F1
#
_entry.id   AF-A0A259TUN2-F1
#
_cell.length_a   1.000
_cell.length_b   1.000
_cell.length_c   1.000
_cell.angle_alpha   90.00
_cell.angle_beta   90.00
_cell.angle_gamma   90.00
#
_symmetry.space_group_name_H-M   'P 1'
#
loop_
_entity.id
_entity.type
_entity.pdbx_description
1 polymer ?
#
loop_
_entity_poly.entity_id
_entity_poly.type
_entity_poly.pdbx_seq_one_letter_code
_entity_poly.pdbx_strand_id
1 'polypeptide(L)'
;MAGFLFRTNALGKHYWILRDGNNETIADAQQGDGYENERDAKHGADVFTNLGHDAPRREISEGTSTGANPEFEYFESARNKQWYWRFRAKNGRVVADGSEGYGSRSNVTRAIDNVQTELTKLRDVGGSETPPSDSPYA
;
A
#
# COMPACT_ATOMS: atom_id res chain seq x y z
N MET A 1 1.28 17.13 -7.80
CA MET A 1 1.46 16.05 -8.80
C MET A 1 1.47 14.76 -8.02
N ALA A 2 0.57 13.83 -8.34
CA ALA A 2 0.52 12.54 -7.69
C ALA A 2 1.74 11.68 -8.08
N GLY A 3 2.18 10.81 -7.19
CA GLY A 3 3.28 9.89 -7.47
C GLY A 3 4.04 9.42 -6.24
N PHE A 4 5.01 8.54 -6.51
CA PHE A 4 5.87 7.96 -5.48
C PHE A 4 7.05 8.88 -5.14
N LEU A 5 7.26 9.07 -3.84
CA LEU A 5 8.47 9.66 -3.27
C LEU A 5 9.32 8.55 -2.67
N PHE A 6 10.57 8.44 -3.12
CA PHE A 6 11.54 7.52 -2.53
C PHE A 6 12.38 8.25 -1.47
N ARG A 7 12.62 7.56 -0.36
CA ARG A 7 13.29 8.09 0.83
C ARG A 7 14.22 7.03 1.40
N THR A 8 15.20 7.49 2.18
CA THR A 8 16.08 6.63 2.99
C THR A 8 16.02 7.13 4.43
N ASN A 9 15.83 6.23 5.39
CA ASN A 9 15.80 6.59 6.80
C ASN A 9 17.22 6.61 7.40
N ALA A 10 17.33 7.00 8.68
CA ALA A 10 18.62 7.08 9.37
C ALA A 10 19.36 5.73 9.52
N LEU A 11 18.67 4.61 9.31
CA LEU A 11 19.22 3.25 9.33
C LEU A 11 19.67 2.77 7.95
N GLY A 12 19.63 3.64 6.92
CA GLY A 12 19.99 3.28 5.54
C GLY A 12 18.91 2.51 4.80
N LYS A 13 17.73 2.32 5.39
CA LYS A 13 16.62 1.60 4.77
C LYS A 13 15.84 2.51 3.85
N HIS A 14 15.51 2.00 2.68
CA HIS A 14 14.78 2.71 1.65
C HIS A 14 13.27 2.51 1.80
N TYR A 15 12.45 3.47 1.47
CA TYR A 15 11.00 3.32 1.50
C TYR A 15 10.36 4.27 0.49
N TRP A 16 9.12 3.97 0.13
CA TRP A 16 8.33 4.79 -0.76
C TRP A 16 7.11 5.36 -0.03
N ILE A 17 6.66 6.51 -0.49
CA ILE A 17 5.43 7.19 -0.06
C ILE A 17 4.63 7.50 -1.32
N LEU A 18 3.37 7.12 -1.37
CA LEU A 18 2.44 7.54 -2.42
C LEU A 18 1.74 8.83 -1.99
N ARG A 19 1.83 9.85 -2.85
CA ARG A 19 1.08 11.10 -2.70
C ARG A 19 0.03 11.29 -3.77
N ASP A 20 -1.07 11.91 -3.38
CA ASP A 20 -2.15 12.30 -4.29
C ASP A 20 -1.84 13.61 -5.05
N GLY A 21 -2.80 14.09 -5.84
CA GLY A 21 -2.70 15.34 -6.57
C GLY A 21 -2.46 16.57 -5.68
N ASN A 22 -2.97 16.54 -4.44
CA ASN A 22 -2.88 17.60 -3.43
C ASN A 22 -1.62 17.50 -2.55
N ASN A 23 -0.72 16.57 -2.84
CA ASN A 23 0.51 16.32 -2.08
C ASN A 23 0.27 15.73 -0.68
N GLU A 24 -0.92 15.19 -0.44
CA GLU A 24 -1.26 14.41 0.75
C GLU A 24 -0.67 13.01 0.64
N THR A 25 -0.09 12.50 1.73
CA THR A 25 0.34 11.10 1.80
C THR A 25 -0.88 10.22 1.96
N ILE A 26 -1.11 9.34 1.00
CA ILE A 26 -2.29 8.46 0.99
C ILE A 26 -1.92 7.00 1.20
N ALA A 27 -0.66 6.62 1.04
CA ALA A 27 -0.12 5.31 1.38
C ALA A 27 1.40 5.39 1.57
N ASP A 28 1.96 4.49 2.36
CA ASP A 28 3.41 4.28 2.42
C ASP A 28 3.76 2.79 2.46
N ALA A 29 5.04 2.50 2.24
CA ALA A 29 5.59 1.17 2.48
C ALA A 29 5.54 0.85 3.97
N GLN A 30 5.03 -0.33 4.33
CA GLN A 30 4.77 -0.72 5.72
C GLN A 30 5.91 -0.31 6.68
N GLN A 31 5.53 0.40 7.76
CA GLN A 31 6.44 0.82 8.83
C GLN A 31 7.07 -0.38 9.56
N GLY A 32 8.39 -0.44 9.53
CA GLY A 32 9.18 -1.35 10.37
C GLY A 32 10.64 -1.32 9.99
N ASP A 33 10.96 -1.78 8.78
CA ASP A 33 12.34 -1.98 8.35
C ASP A 33 12.69 -1.35 7.00
N GLY A 34 11.71 -0.80 6.27
CA GLY A 34 11.93 -0.40 4.88
C GLY A 34 12.53 -1.53 4.02
N TYR A 35 13.04 -1.16 2.85
CA TYR A 35 13.74 -2.01 1.92
C TYR A 35 15.25 -1.84 2.09
N GLU A 36 16.02 -2.89 1.79
CA GLU A 36 17.49 -2.86 1.90
C GLU A 36 18.15 -1.89 0.91
N ASN A 37 17.49 -1.61 -0.22
CA ASN A 37 18.04 -0.76 -1.27
C ASN A 37 16.91 -0.06 -2.03
N GLU A 38 17.27 1.00 -2.77
CA GLU A 38 16.32 1.81 -3.55
C GLU A 38 15.58 1.00 -4.62
N ARG A 39 16.24 0.01 -5.24
CA ARG A 39 15.65 -0.83 -6.28
C ARG A 39 14.47 -1.63 -5.72
N ASP A 40 14.62 -2.23 -4.55
CA ASP A 40 13.57 -2.99 -3.89
C ASP A 40 12.40 -2.08 -3.48
N ALA A 41 12.69 -0.84 -3.07
CA ALA A 41 11.64 0.15 -2.80
C ALA A 41 10.85 0.51 -4.06
N LYS A 42 11.53 0.75 -5.20
CA LYS A 42 10.85 1.00 -6.49
C LYS A 42 9.99 -0.19 -6.89
N HIS A 43 10.54 -1.38 -6.78
CA HIS A 43 9.80 -2.61 -7.06
C HIS A 43 8.56 -2.77 -6.17
N GLY A 44 8.66 -2.46 -4.86
CA GLY A 44 7.50 -2.46 -3.97
C GLY A 44 6.39 -1.51 -4.42
N ALA A 45 6.76 -0.32 -4.91
CA ALA A 45 5.82 0.65 -5.47
C ALA A 45 5.17 0.13 -6.77
N ASP A 46 5.93 -0.53 -7.64
CA ASP A 46 5.42 -1.13 -8.88
C ASP A 46 4.45 -2.28 -8.58
N VAL A 47 4.78 -3.15 -7.63
CA VAL A 47 3.90 -4.23 -7.15
C VAL A 47 2.61 -3.64 -6.62
N PHE A 48 2.68 -2.59 -5.79
CA PHE A 48 1.49 -1.94 -5.27
C PHE A 48 0.64 -1.31 -6.37
N THR A 49 1.26 -0.66 -7.36
CA THR A 49 0.55 -0.08 -8.51
C THR A 49 -0.15 -1.14 -9.34
N ASN A 50 0.55 -2.21 -9.68
CA ASN A 50 0.02 -3.26 -10.55
C ASN A 50 -1.08 -4.08 -9.85
N LEU A 51 -0.88 -4.44 -8.59
CA LEU A 51 -1.82 -5.31 -7.88
C LEU A 51 -2.93 -4.54 -7.15
N GLY A 52 -2.70 -3.28 -6.76
CA GLY A 52 -3.64 -2.53 -5.92
C GLY A 52 -4.75 -1.83 -6.70
N HIS A 53 -4.54 -1.48 -7.96
CA HIS A 53 -5.46 -0.61 -8.70
C HIS A 53 -6.92 -1.13 -8.80
N ASP A 54 -7.11 -2.45 -8.85
CA ASP A 54 -8.43 -3.12 -8.93
C ASP A 54 -8.66 -4.16 -7.82
N ALA A 55 -7.75 -4.24 -6.85
CA ALA A 55 -7.82 -5.28 -5.82
C ALA A 55 -9.13 -5.21 -5.02
N PRO A 56 -9.68 -6.37 -4.63
CA PRO A 56 -10.82 -6.43 -3.73
C PRO A 56 -10.47 -5.83 -2.37
N ARG A 57 -11.52 -5.40 -1.65
CA ARG A 57 -11.41 -4.94 -0.27
C ARG A 57 -12.17 -5.87 0.67
N ARG A 58 -11.62 -6.08 1.86
CA ARG A 58 -12.21 -6.93 2.89
C ARG A 58 -12.05 -6.31 4.27
N GLU A 59 -13.14 -6.36 5.02
CA GLU A 59 -13.13 -6.01 6.44
C GLU A 59 -12.51 -7.18 7.22
N ILE A 60 -11.55 -6.89 8.09
CA ILE A 60 -10.95 -7.86 8.98
C ILE A 60 -11.45 -7.61 10.41
N SER A 61 -12.04 -8.65 10.98
CA SER A 61 -12.43 -8.74 12.39
C SER A 61 -11.77 -9.96 13.05
N GLU A 62 -11.89 -10.09 14.38
CA GLU A 62 -11.38 -11.25 15.11
C GLU A 62 -11.87 -12.57 14.50
N GLY A 63 -10.95 -13.50 14.22
CA GLY A 63 -11.24 -14.78 13.58
C GLY A 63 -11.28 -14.77 12.04
N THR A 64 -11.11 -13.61 11.39
CA THR A 64 -11.03 -13.55 9.92
C THR A 64 -9.66 -14.05 9.43
N SER A 65 -9.64 -15.10 8.61
CA SER A 65 -8.41 -15.57 7.96
C SER A 65 -7.99 -14.63 6.82
N THR A 66 -6.70 -14.37 6.67
CA THR A 66 -6.17 -13.65 5.50
C THR A 66 -6.43 -14.43 4.21
N GLY A 67 -6.69 -13.74 3.10
CA GLY A 67 -6.99 -14.32 1.80
C GLY A 67 -5.72 -14.69 1.05
N ALA A 68 -5.84 -15.57 0.05
CA ALA A 68 -4.73 -16.03 -0.77
C ALA A 68 -4.38 -15.09 -1.95
N ASN A 69 -5.18 -14.05 -2.17
CA ASN A 69 -5.05 -13.11 -3.28
C ASN A 69 -4.69 -11.71 -2.78
N PRO A 70 -4.13 -10.84 -3.64
CA PRO A 70 -3.89 -9.46 -3.27
C PRO A 70 -5.19 -8.76 -2.95
N GLU A 71 -5.22 -8.05 -1.82
CA GLU A 71 -6.43 -7.37 -1.36
C GLU A 71 -6.10 -6.24 -0.39
N PHE A 72 -7.01 -5.27 -0.33
CA PHE A 72 -7.06 -4.30 0.76
C PHE A 72 -7.78 -4.91 1.96
N GLU A 73 -7.08 -5.02 3.07
CA GLU A 73 -7.66 -5.37 4.35
C GLU A 73 -7.88 -4.09 5.16
N TYR A 74 -9.10 -3.85 5.64
CA TYR A 74 -9.39 -2.75 6.55
C TYR A 74 -9.99 -3.25 7.86
N PHE A 75 -9.64 -2.61 8.98
CA PHE A 75 -9.99 -3.08 10.31
C PHE A 75 -10.05 -1.93 11.29
N GLU A 76 -10.84 -2.10 12.35
CA GLU A 76 -10.83 -1.21 13.50
C GLU A 76 -9.70 -1.63 14.45
N SER A 77 -8.86 -0.68 14.83
CA SER A 77 -7.82 -0.87 15.84
C SER A 77 -8.43 -0.92 17.23
N ALA A 78 -8.20 -2.03 17.93
CA ALA A 78 -8.59 -2.17 19.34
C ALA A 78 -7.91 -1.13 20.26
N ARG A 79 -6.77 -0.54 19.83
CA ARG A 79 -5.98 0.39 20.65
C ARG A 79 -6.59 1.78 20.77
N ASN A 80 -7.19 2.28 19.68
CA ASN A 80 -7.63 3.67 19.61
C ASN A 80 -8.98 3.85 18.88
N LYS A 81 -9.66 2.75 18.52
CA LYS A 81 -10.96 2.77 17.84
C LYS A 81 -10.95 3.50 16.50
N GLN A 82 -9.77 3.65 15.90
CA GLN A 82 -9.60 4.17 14.56
C GLN A 82 -9.54 3.02 13.56
N TRP A 83 -9.98 3.29 12.34
CA TRP A 83 -9.93 2.36 11.23
C TRP A 83 -8.62 2.51 10.48
N TYR A 84 -8.02 1.40 10.10
CA TYR A 84 -6.80 1.35 9.31
C TYR A 84 -7.03 0.44 8.12
N TRP A 85 -6.22 0.63 7.08
CA TRP A 85 -6.14 -0.32 5.98
C TRP A 85 -4.69 -0.72 5.74
N ARG A 86 -4.52 -1.92 5.17
CA ARG A 86 -3.26 -2.42 4.64
C ARG A 86 -3.51 -3.18 3.35
N PHE A 87 -2.56 -3.18 2.45
CA PHE A 87 -2.59 -3.98 1.23
C PHE A 87 -1.67 -5.18 1.37
N ARG A 88 -2.21 -6.38 1.16
CA ARG A 88 -1.43 -7.62 1.16
C ARG A 88 -1.19 -8.11 -0.25
N ALA A 89 0.01 -8.61 -0.51
CA ALA A 89 0.35 -9.34 -1.72
C ALA A 89 0.05 -10.84 -1.59
N LYS A 90 0.19 -11.60 -2.69
CA LYS A 90 -0.06 -13.06 -2.76
C LYS A 90 0.76 -13.86 -1.75
N ASN A 91 1.99 -13.43 -1.48
CA ASN A 91 2.89 -14.05 -0.52
C ASN A 91 2.50 -13.77 0.95
N GLY A 92 1.38 -13.10 1.20
CA GLY A 92 0.86 -12.78 2.53
C GLY A 92 1.54 -11.58 3.20
N ARG A 93 2.59 -11.02 2.60
CA ARG A 93 3.28 -9.83 3.09
C ARG A 93 2.45 -8.59 2.82
N VAL A 94 2.51 -7.64 3.76
CA VAL A 94 1.94 -6.31 3.56
C VAL A 94 2.93 -5.51 2.73
N VAL A 95 2.44 -4.91 1.64
CA VAL A 95 3.26 -4.08 0.75
C VAL A 95 3.02 -2.60 1.04
N ALA A 96 1.78 -2.25 1.39
CA ALA A 96 1.37 -0.88 1.67
C ALA A 96 0.47 -0.82 2.90
N ASP A 97 0.49 0.29 3.62
CA ASP A 97 -0.57 0.63 4.57
C ASP A 97 -0.92 2.12 4.57
N GLY A 98 -2.02 2.42 5.25
CA GLY A 98 -2.47 3.78 5.46
C GLY A 98 -1.68 4.44 6.58
N SER A 99 -1.08 5.59 6.30
CA SER A 99 -0.25 6.34 7.24
C SER A 99 -1.01 6.97 8.42
N GLU A 100 -2.35 6.88 8.43
CA GLU A 100 -3.21 7.46 9.45
C GLU A 100 -4.40 6.57 9.81
N GLY A 101 -5.00 6.86 10.97
CA GLY A 101 -6.23 6.21 11.43
C GLY A 101 -7.47 7.03 11.09
N TYR A 102 -8.48 6.38 10.52
CA TYR A 102 -9.73 7.00 10.12
C TYR A 102 -10.81 6.88 11.20
N GLY A 103 -11.60 7.93 11.40
CA GLY A 103 -12.65 7.93 12.43
C GLY A 103 -13.86 7.03 12.14
N SER A 104 -13.95 6.41 10.97
CA SER A 104 -15.06 5.51 10.62
C SER A 104 -14.71 4.54 9.49
N ARG A 105 -15.49 3.45 9.42
CA ARG A 105 -15.46 2.47 8.33
C ARG A 105 -15.66 3.11 6.95
N SER A 106 -16.58 4.06 6.85
CA SER A 106 -16.85 4.75 5.58
C SER A 106 -15.70 5.66 5.16
N ASN A 107 -14.90 6.15 6.10
CA ASN A 107 -13.74 6.99 5.78
C ASN A 107 -12.54 6.15 5.32
N VAL A 108 -12.24 5.03 5.99
CA VAL A 108 -11.16 4.13 5.54
C VAL A 108 -11.44 3.54 4.16
N THR A 109 -12.70 3.21 3.86
CA THR A 109 -13.07 2.69 2.53
C THR A 109 -12.95 3.76 1.43
N ARG A 110 -13.31 5.02 1.71
CA ARG A 110 -13.03 6.13 0.78
C ARG A 110 -11.55 6.40 0.59
N ALA A 111 -10.73 6.23 1.63
CA ALA A 111 -9.29 6.35 1.51
C ALA A 111 -8.72 5.29 0.55
N ILE A 112 -9.20 4.04 0.66
CA ILE A 112 -8.87 2.97 -0.30
C ILE A 112 -9.30 3.36 -1.73
N ASP A 113 -10.52 3.88 -1.91
CA ASP A 113 -11.01 4.30 -3.23
C ASP A 113 -10.12 5.41 -3.85
N ASN A 114 -9.62 6.34 -3.02
CA ASN A 114 -8.68 7.38 -3.45
C ASN A 114 -7.33 6.76 -3.89
N VAL A 115 -6.79 5.84 -3.09
CA VAL A 115 -5.57 5.10 -3.45
C VAL A 115 -5.74 4.38 -4.78
N GLN A 116 -6.80 3.60 -4.97
CA GLN A 116 -7.04 2.87 -6.22
C GLN A 116 -7.16 3.79 -7.44
N THR A 117 -7.78 4.95 -7.24
CA THR A 117 -7.88 6.00 -8.27
C THR A 117 -6.49 6.50 -8.69
N GLU A 118 -5.62 6.80 -7.72
CA GLU A 118 -4.25 7.24 -8.02
C GLU A 118 -3.39 6.13 -8.63
N LEU A 119 -3.51 4.89 -8.16
CA LEU A 119 -2.80 3.74 -8.75
C LEU A 119 -3.21 3.52 -10.21
N THR A 120 -4.51 3.64 -10.52
CA THR A 120 -5.02 3.52 -11.90
C THR A 120 -4.39 4.59 -12.81
N LYS A 121 -4.37 5.85 -12.36
CA LYS A 121 -3.73 6.95 -13.10
C LYS A 121 -2.24 6.69 -13.33
N LEU A 122 -1.52 6.25 -12.30
CA LEU A 122 -0.09 5.98 -12.40
C LEU A 122 0.21 4.83 -13.37
N ARG A 123 -0.61 3.77 -13.37
CA ARG A 123 -0.46 2.65 -14.29
C ARG A 123 -0.66 3.08 -15.75
N ASP A 124 -1.68 3.90 -16.00
CA ASP A 124 -2.03 4.35 -17.35
C ASP A 124 -1.02 5.37 -17.91
N VAL A 125 -0.30 6.11 -17.04
CA VAL A 125 0.79 7.01 -17.43
C VAL A 125 2.14 6.28 -17.59
N GLY A 126 2.35 5.17 -16.86
CA GLY A 126 3.66 4.54 -16.67
C GLY A 126 4.01 3.32 -17.53
N GLY A 127 3.05 2.69 -18.24
CA GLY A 127 3.35 1.62 -19.21
C GLY A 127 4.16 0.43 -18.65
N SER A 128 3.51 -0.39 -17.82
CA SER A 128 3.85 -1.78 -17.45
C SER A 128 5.30 -2.27 -17.71
N GLU A 129 6.23 -2.01 -16.78
CA GLU A 129 7.36 -2.93 -16.60
C GLU A 129 6.87 -4.12 -15.76
N THR A 130 6.89 -5.31 -16.37
CA THR A 130 6.57 -6.55 -15.65
C THR A 130 7.73 -6.84 -14.69
N PRO A 131 7.47 -7.06 -13.39
CA PRO A 131 8.54 -7.28 -12.43
C PRO A 131 9.34 -8.57 -12.73
N PRO A 132 10.66 -8.59 -12.48
CA PRO A 132 11.44 -9.83 -12.51
C PRO A 132 10.99 -10.79 -11.39
N SER A 133 10.95 -12.09 -11.70
CA SER A 133 10.38 -13.15 -10.84
C SER A 133 11.05 -13.34 -9.48
N ASP A 134 12.28 -12.84 -9.31
CA ASP A 134 13.14 -13.20 -8.17
C ASP A 134 13.10 -12.18 -7.01
N SER A 135 12.17 -11.21 -7.06
CA SER A 135 11.98 -10.28 -5.95
C SER A 135 11.25 -10.95 -4.79
N PRO A 136 11.67 -10.75 -3.53
CA PRO A 136 10.96 -11.28 -2.36
C PRO A 136 9.58 -10.62 -2.13
N TYR A 137 9.19 -9.69 -3.02
CA TYR A 137 7.92 -8.98 -3.03
C TYR A 137 7.06 -9.28 -4.28
N ALA A 138 7.49 -10.18 -5.17
CA ALA A 138 6.71 -10.70 -6.29
C ALA A 138 5.58 -11.66 -5.84
#